data_AF-A0A920K4X5-F1
#
_entry.id   AF-A0A920K4X5-F1
#
_cell.length_a   1.000
_cell.length_b   1.000
_cell.length_c   1.000
_cell.angle_alpha   90.00
_cell.angle_beta   90.00
_cell.angle_gamma   90.00
#
_symmetry.space_group_name_H-M   'P 1'
#
loop_
_entity.id
_entity.type
_entity.pdbx_description
1 polymer ?
#
loop_
_entity_poly.entity_id
_entity_poly.type
_entity_poly.pdbx_seq_one_letter_code
_entity_poly.pdbx_strand_id
1 'polypeptide(L)' 'MEGYKVVTMEYASDKADIFVTATGNKSVISRKHIEAMKNEAIVCNIGHFDNEIRR' A
#
# COMPACT_ATOMS: atom_id res chain seq x y z
N MET A 1 -1.38 2.85 18.84
CA MET A 1 -0.48 3.36 17.79
C MET A 1 -0.01 4.74 18.20
N GLU A 2 1.30 5.00 18.12
CA GLU A 2 2.00 6.17 18.66
C GLU A 2 1.71 7.48 17.90
N GLY A 3 0.43 7.82 17.74
CA GLY A 3 -0.02 8.98 16.97
C GLY A 3 -0.33 8.70 15.50
N TYR A 4 -0.13 7.46 15.02
CA TYR A 4 -0.48 7.06 13.66
C TYR A 4 -1.97 6.76 13.50
N LYS A 5 -2.55 7.24 12.40
CA LYS A 5 -3.90 6.86 11.98
C LYS A 5 -3.89 5.42 11.48
N VAL A 6 -4.67 4.57 12.13
CA VAL A 6 -4.91 3.19 11.69
C VAL A 6 -6.06 3.22 10.71
N VAL A 7 -5.79 2.93 9.45
CA VAL A 7 -6.79 2.97 8.37
C VAL A 7 -6.63 1.76 7.47
N THR A 8 -7.67 1.42 6.71
CA THR A 8 -7.61 0.34 5.73
C THR A 8 -6.94 0.80 4.43
N MET A 9 -6.51 -0.15 3.60
CA MET A 9 -5.94 0.17 2.29
C MET A 9 -6.96 0.85 1.37
N GLU A 10 -8.23 0.47 1.45
CA GLU A 10 -9.32 1.10 0.68
C GLU A 10 -9.52 2.56 1.05
N TYR A 11 -9.26 2.93 2.31
CA TYR A 11 -9.30 4.33 2.74
C TYR A 11 -8.06 5.11 2.28
N ALA A 12 -6.89 4.48 2.35
CA ALA A 12 -5.61 5.14 2.08
C ALA A 12 -5.29 5.30 0.59
N SER A 13 -5.82 4.42 -0.27
CA SER A 13 -5.42 4.28 -1.67
C SER A 13 -5.52 5.59 -2.47
N ASP A 14 -6.56 6.40 -2.28
CA ASP A 14 -6.77 7.68 -2.98
C ASP A 14 -6.17 8.91 -2.25
N LYS A 15 -5.53 8.70 -1.09
CA LYS A 15 -5.09 9.81 -0.20
C LYS A 15 -3.60 9.88 0.00
N ALA A 16 -2.89 8.76 0.02
CA ALA A 16 -1.46 8.75 0.28
C ALA A 16 -0.64 9.01 -0.98
N ASP A 17 0.55 9.58 -0.79
CA ASP A 17 1.51 9.87 -1.85
C ASP A 17 2.61 8.79 -1.93
N ILE A 18 2.87 8.10 -0.80
CA ILE A 18 3.86 7.03 -0.68
C ILE A 18 3.24 5.84 0.05
N PHE A 19 3.39 4.66 -0.54
CA PHE A 19 2.95 3.39 0.01
C PHE A 19 4.14 2.46 0.21
N VAL A 20 4.27 1.91 1.42
CA VAL A 20 5.31 0.94 1.79
C VAL A 20 4.64 -0.30 2.37
N THR A 21 4.83 -1.45 1.74
CA THR A 21 4.40 -2.75 2.32
C THR A 21 5.51 -3.34 3.18
N ALA A 22 5.16 -3.80 4.38
CA ALA A 22 6.09 -4.34 5.38
C ALA A 22 5.44 -5.44 6.22
N THR A 23 4.65 -6.32 5.60
CA THR A 23 3.73 -7.21 6.32
C THR A 23 4.17 -8.66 6.40
N GLY A 24 4.99 -9.12 5.45
CA GLY A 24 5.27 -10.54 5.24
C GLY A 24 4.08 -11.33 4.68
N ASN A 25 3.02 -10.66 4.21
CA ASN A 25 1.81 -11.28 3.67
C ASN A 25 1.62 -10.95 2.18
N LYS A 26 0.87 -11.79 1.48
CA LYS A 26 0.62 -11.65 0.03
C LYS A 26 -0.57 -10.75 -0.26
N SER A 27 -0.52 -10.04 -1.40
CA SER A 27 -1.64 -9.27 -1.96
C SER A 27 -2.20 -8.17 -1.06
N VAL A 28 -1.32 -7.48 -0.32
CA VAL A 28 -1.66 -6.34 0.55
C VAL A 28 -2.08 -5.14 -0.30
N ILE A 29 -1.29 -4.83 -1.33
CA ILE A 29 -1.64 -3.84 -2.35
C ILE A 29 -2.10 -4.60 -3.59
N SER A 30 -3.38 -4.46 -3.93
CA SER A 30 -3.98 -5.07 -5.11
C SER A 30 -4.01 -4.08 -6.28
N ARG A 31 -4.24 -4.59 -7.49
CA ARG A 31 -4.47 -3.78 -8.71
C ARG A 31 -5.54 -2.71 -8.51
N LYS A 32 -6.63 -3.03 -7.80
CA LYS A 32 -7.69 -2.07 -7.46
C LYS A 32 -7.19 -0.92 -6.59
N HIS A 33 -6.28 -1.20 -5.67
CA HIS A 33 -5.67 -0.15 -4.83
C HIS A 33 -4.82 0.78 -5.69
N ILE A 34 -4.01 0.22 -6.61
CA ILE A 34 -3.15 0.99 -7.52
C ILE A 34 -3.98 1.87 -8.45
N GLU A 35 -5.08 1.36 -9.01
CA GLU A 35 -5.97 2.12 -9.89
C GLU A 35 -6.64 3.32 -9.19
N ALA A 36 -6.78 3.25 -7.86
CA ALA A 36 -7.32 4.34 -7.05
C ALA A 36 -6.25 5.34 -6.56
N MET A 37 -4.95 5.08 -6.81
CA MET A 37 -3.87 5.95 -6.37
C MET A 37 -3.84 7.27 -7.14
N LYS A 38 -3.30 8.30 -6.47
CA LYS A 38 -2.99 9.57 -7.12
C LYS A 38 -2.01 9.34 -8.26
N ASN A 39 -2.11 10.17 -9.29
CA ASN A 39 -1.09 10.22 -10.33
C ASN A 39 0.29 10.48 -9.69
N GLU A 40 1.30 9.74 -10.13
CA GLU A 40 2.68 9.79 -9.60
C GLU A 40 2.86 9.35 -8.13
N ALA A 41 1.87 8.65 -7.53
CA ALA A 41 2.07 8.01 -6.24
C ALA A 41 3.21 6.96 -6.29
N ILE A 42 4.01 6.92 -5.23
CA ILE A 42 5.15 6.00 -5.10
C ILE A 42 4.70 4.75 -4.34
N VAL A 43 5.00 3.57 -4.88
CA VAL A 43 4.70 2.28 -4.24
C VAL A 43 5.98 1.46 -4.16
N CYS A 44 6.34 1.02 -2.95
CA CYS A 44 7.48 0.13 -2.73
C CYS A 44 7.18 -0.94 -1.69
N ASN A 45 8.03 -1.97 -1.68
CA ASN A 45 7.97 -3.09 -0.75
C ASN A 45 9.30 -3.18 -0.01
N ILE A 46 9.24 -3.26 1.32
CA ILE A 46 10.39 -3.57 2.18
C ILE A 46 10.24 -4.93 2.88
N GLY A 47 9.20 -5.69 2.54
CA GLY A 47 9.05 -7.09 2.92
C GLY A 47 10.06 -8.02 2.25
N HIS A 48 10.11 -9.28 2.70
CA HIS A 48 11.06 -10.27 2.19
C HIS A 48 10.72 -10.76 0.77
N PHE A 49 9.43 -11.00 0.51
CA PHE A 49 8.93 -11.43 -0.79
C PHE A 49 8.27 -10.26 -1.51
N ASP A 50 8.35 -10.25 -2.84
CA ASP A 50 7.76 -9.26 -3.73
C ASP A 50 6.23 -9.38 -3.87
N ASN A 51 5.66 -10.50 -3.46
CA ASN A 51 4.24 -10.82 -3.59
C ASN A 51 3.29 -10.06 -2.64
N GLU A 52 3.81 -9.13 -1.83
CA GLU A 52 2.98 -8.17 -1.08
C GLU A 52 2.21 -7.23 -2.02
N ILE A 53 2.78 -6.92 -3.19
CA ILE A 53 2.18 -6.03 -4.19
C ILE A 53 1.80 -6.85 -5.43
N ARG A 54 0.54 -6.77 -5.84
CA ARG A 54 0.04 -7.41 -7.05
C ARG A 54 -0.41 -6.36 -8.07
N ARG A 55 0.33 -6.26 -9.17
CA ARG A 55 0.01 -5.41 -10.33
C ARG A 55 -1.06 -6.05 -11.22
#